data_AF-A0A1W9W7R7-F1
#
_entry.id   AF-A0A1W9W7R7-F1
#
_cell.length_a   1.000
_cell.length_b   1.000
_cell.length_c   1.000
_cell.angle_alpha   90.00
_cell.angle_beta   90.00
_cell.angle_gamma   90.00
#
_symmetry.space_group_name_H-M   'P 1'
#
loop_
_entity.id
_entity.type
_entity.pdbx_description
1 polymer ?
#
loop_
_entity_poly.entity_id
_entity_poly.type
_entity_poly.pdbx_seq_one_letter_code
_entity_poly.pdbx_strand_id
1 'polypeptide(L)'
;MNAKNPSFFYNNPWAFGRTKKLDHQVYFSQRRNRNDKVLFFWNAPDYPFTGEYPFQLKRYQTSCHLYGMYLKSVKMTPNVIFSFFTFHRYNMPIQKVMILSHERAAMFKAESKDKPIYFIRIFNSPDLSALVPYAELNYPEQFKIIRSYVFDDISQFTDDSNELALFNDEIAERIITDFDNEGKDCQTLLVHCWAGKSRSPALAIALSEIFHLQTPEQIADLKKQFSIYNKRVYHTMLDFNKSDSNREKEVSPSPHFLEEAEMREKDIRVADDFQFASAKIAQYTTDDLAESYLNNYQKMLKPIKLFLVHYA
;
A
#
# COMPACT_ATOMS: atom_id res chain seq x y z
N MET A 1 11.88 -73.87 -12.04
CA MET A 1 11.87 -73.70 -10.56
C MET A 1 11.29 -72.33 -10.26
N ASN A 2 10.32 -72.30 -9.34
CA ASN A 2 9.42 -71.19 -9.00
C ASN A 2 9.98 -70.34 -7.85
N ALA A 3 9.74 -69.02 -7.88
CA ALA A 3 9.46 -68.16 -6.72
C ALA A 3 8.97 -66.80 -7.25
N LYS A 4 7.67 -66.61 -7.48
CA LYS A 4 6.63 -66.08 -6.56
C LYS A 4 6.88 -64.63 -6.09
N ASN A 5 6.19 -63.72 -6.78
CA ASN A 5 5.74 -62.40 -6.32
C ASN A 5 4.92 -62.49 -5.03
N PRO A 6 4.99 -61.45 -4.17
CA PRO A 6 3.87 -61.04 -3.35
C PRO A 6 3.28 -59.71 -3.83
N SER A 7 2.00 -59.79 -4.19
CA SER A 7 1.06 -58.67 -4.26
C SER A 7 0.75 -58.10 -2.87
N PHE A 8 0.67 -56.78 -2.75
CA PHE A 8 -0.13 -56.13 -1.71
C PHE A 8 -1.01 -55.05 -2.33
N PHE A 9 -2.32 -55.18 -2.09
CA PHE A 9 -3.36 -54.22 -2.35
C PHE A 9 -3.32 -53.11 -1.30
N TYR A 10 -3.49 -51.86 -1.71
CA TYR A 10 -4.22 -50.87 -0.93
C TYR A 10 -5.16 -50.08 -1.83
N ASN A 11 -6.43 -50.07 -1.43
CA ASN A 11 -7.52 -49.33 -2.02
C ASN A 11 -7.28 -47.82 -1.94
N ASN A 12 -7.60 -47.07 -3.00
CA ASN A 12 -7.94 -45.65 -2.85
C ASN A 12 -9.01 -45.23 -3.87
N PRO A 13 -10.20 -44.77 -3.44
CA PRO A 13 -11.30 -44.40 -4.31
C PRO A 13 -11.29 -42.90 -4.57
N TRP A 14 -10.91 -42.45 -5.77
CA TRP A 14 -11.18 -41.09 -6.21
C TRP A 14 -11.65 -41.08 -7.65
N ALA A 15 -12.97 -41.14 -7.79
CA ALA A 15 -13.68 -40.78 -9.01
C ALA A 15 -13.95 -39.26 -9.02
N PHE A 16 -13.76 -38.65 -10.19
CA PHE A 16 -14.38 -37.44 -10.74
C PHE A 16 -14.89 -36.34 -9.79
N GLY A 17 -14.27 -35.17 -9.90
CA GLY A 17 -14.88 -33.88 -9.57
C GLY A 17 -14.38 -32.79 -10.52
N ARG A 18 -15.23 -32.33 -11.44
CA ARG A 18 -14.97 -31.19 -12.34
C ARG A 18 -14.67 -29.94 -11.50
N THR A 19 -13.57 -29.24 -11.77
CA THR A 19 -13.35 -27.89 -11.28
C THR A 19 -14.35 -26.96 -11.98
N LYS A 20 -15.41 -26.57 -11.25
CA LYS A 20 -16.19 -25.39 -11.63
C LYS A 20 -15.32 -24.16 -11.36
N LYS A 21 -15.14 -23.32 -12.38
CA LYS A 21 -14.85 -21.89 -12.18
C LYS A 21 -15.92 -21.36 -11.21
N LEU A 22 -15.51 -20.92 -10.02
CA LEU A 22 -16.36 -20.12 -9.15
C LEU A 22 -16.30 -18.70 -9.69
N ASP A 23 -17.37 -18.27 -10.36
CA ASP A 23 -17.61 -16.85 -10.58
C ASP A 23 -17.77 -16.21 -9.19
N HIS A 24 -16.87 -15.28 -8.86
CA HIS A 24 -16.92 -14.54 -7.60
C HIS A 24 -18.12 -13.58 -7.63
N GLN A 25 -19.27 -14.04 -7.14
CA GLN A 25 -20.41 -13.17 -6.89
C GLN A 25 -20.40 -12.68 -5.45
N VAL A 26 -20.42 -11.35 -5.31
CA VAL A 26 -20.64 -10.67 -4.03
C VAL A 26 -22.13 -10.76 -3.70
N TYR A 27 -22.47 -11.31 -2.53
CA TYR A 27 -23.86 -11.37 -2.06
C TYR A 27 -24.13 -10.23 -1.09
N PHE A 28 -25.14 -9.41 -1.41
CA PHE A 28 -25.73 -8.49 -0.46
C PHE A 28 -26.88 -9.20 0.24
N SER A 29 -26.83 -9.30 1.56
CA SER A 29 -27.99 -9.75 2.34
C SER A 29 -28.60 -8.57 3.08
N GLN A 30 -29.91 -8.42 2.91
CA GLN A 30 -30.71 -7.40 3.57
C GLN A 30 -31.45 -8.08 4.73
N ARG A 31 -31.23 -7.60 5.96
CA ARG A 31 -32.02 -8.05 7.11
C ARG A 31 -32.69 -6.85 7.76
N ARG A 32 -34.00 -6.97 8.01
CA ARG A 32 -34.75 -6.03 8.84
C ARG A 32 -34.67 -6.48 10.29
N ASN A 33 -34.37 -5.56 11.20
CA ASN A 33 -34.49 -5.84 12.63
C ASN A 33 -35.92 -5.51 13.12
N ARG A 34 -36.21 -5.84 14.40
CA ARG A 34 -37.52 -5.61 15.03
C ARG A 34 -37.97 -4.13 15.10
N ASN A 35 -37.11 -3.19 14.75
CA ASN A 35 -37.39 -1.75 14.74
C ASN A 35 -37.43 -1.18 13.30
N ASP A 36 -37.72 -2.02 12.30
CA ASP A 36 -37.78 -1.67 10.87
C ASP A 36 -36.50 -1.03 10.27
N LYS A 37 -35.35 -1.22 10.93
CA LYS A 37 -34.07 -0.79 10.37
C LYS A 37 -33.55 -1.82 9.39
N VAL A 38 -33.25 -1.36 8.19
CA VAL A 38 -32.56 -2.15 7.16
C VAL A 38 -31.07 -2.15 7.48
N LEU A 39 -30.53 -3.34 7.76
CA LEU A 39 -29.10 -3.56 7.92
C LEU A 39 -28.55 -4.25 6.67
N PHE A 40 -27.50 -3.66 6.11
CA PHE A 40 -26.73 -4.26 5.01
C PHE A 40 -25.51 -4.94 5.61
N PHE A 41 -25.36 -6.24 5.35
CA PHE A 41 -24.20 -7.01 5.79
C PHE A 41 -23.30 -7.28 4.60
N TRP A 42 -22.00 -7.00 4.78
CA TRP A 42 -20.96 -7.41 3.86
C TRP A 42 -20.31 -8.69 4.42
N ASN A 43 -20.53 -9.82 3.74
CA ASN A 43 -19.83 -11.06 4.07
C ASN A 43 -18.57 -11.16 3.21
N ALA A 44 -17.40 -11.14 3.85
CA ALA A 44 -16.17 -11.58 3.22
C ALA A 44 -16.20 -13.11 3.09
N PRO A 45 -15.74 -13.68 1.96
CA PRO A 45 -15.97 -15.09 1.63
C PRO A 45 -15.29 -16.12 2.54
N ASP A 46 -14.34 -15.71 3.40
CA ASP A 46 -13.44 -16.64 4.09
C ASP A 46 -13.78 -16.94 5.56
N TYR A 47 -14.98 -16.58 6.05
CA TYR A 47 -15.40 -16.91 7.42
C TYR A 47 -16.80 -17.51 7.48
N PRO A 48 -16.96 -18.81 7.76
CA PRO A 48 -18.27 -19.39 8.03
C PRO A 48 -18.67 -19.09 9.49
N PHE A 49 -19.37 -17.98 9.71
CA PHE A 49 -20.12 -17.75 10.95
C PHE A 49 -21.53 -18.33 10.80
N THR A 50 -21.69 -19.61 11.16
CA THR A 50 -23.02 -20.21 11.36
C THR A 50 -23.17 -20.57 12.84
N GLY A 51 -23.72 -19.65 13.61
CA GLY A 51 -24.11 -19.87 15.00
C GLY A 51 -25.04 -18.75 15.46
N GLU A 52 -26.30 -19.08 15.73
CA GLU A 52 -27.24 -18.17 16.36
C GLU A 52 -26.87 -18.01 17.84
N TYR A 53 -26.42 -16.82 18.23
CA TYR A 53 -26.40 -16.41 19.63
C TYR A 53 -27.20 -15.12 19.80
N PRO A 54 -28.11 -15.05 20.80
CA PRO A 54 -28.75 -13.80 21.17
C PRO A 54 -27.72 -12.93 21.90
N PHE A 55 -27.11 -11.97 21.19
CA PHE A 55 -26.25 -10.98 21.80
C PHE A 55 -27.08 -9.98 22.61
N GLN A 56 -27.01 -10.10 23.95
CA GLN A 56 -27.06 -8.93 24.80
C GLN A 56 -25.70 -8.21 24.70
N LEU A 57 -25.72 -6.90 24.49
CA LEU A 57 -24.55 -6.03 24.50
C LEU A 57 -23.86 -6.06 25.88
N LYS A 58 -22.98 -7.04 26.10
CA LYS A 58 -21.88 -6.93 27.07
C LYS A 58 -20.60 -6.68 26.28
N ARG A 59 -19.86 -5.63 26.68
CA ARG A 59 -18.52 -5.31 26.18
C ARG A 59 -17.63 -6.54 26.29
N TYR A 60 -17.44 -7.25 25.19
CA TYR A 60 -16.36 -8.21 25.04
C TYR A 60 -15.24 -7.51 24.25
N GLN A 61 -14.16 -7.16 24.96
CA GLN A 61 -12.84 -6.99 24.36
C GLN A 61 -12.35 -8.37 23.93
N THR A 62 -12.74 -8.82 22.74
CA THR A 62 -11.99 -9.86 22.05
C THR A 62 -10.87 -9.17 21.27
N SER A 63 -9.64 -9.57 21.56
CA SER A 63 -8.39 -9.07 20.98
C SER A 63 -8.32 -9.32 19.46
N CYS A 64 -8.90 -8.44 18.66
CA CYS A 64 -8.57 -8.29 17.25
C CYS A 64 -7.31 -7.42 17.15
N HIS A 65 -6.12 -8.03 17.23
CA HIS A 65 -4.84 -7.31 17.28
C HIS A 65 -4.30 -6.82 15.93
N LEU A 66 -5.04 -6.91 14.82
CA LEU A 66 -4.48 -6.59 13.49
C LEU A 66 -5.21 -5.50 12.71
N TYR A 67 -6.39 -5.03 13.12
CA TYR A 67 -7.13 -4.03 12.34
C TYR A 67 -7.84 -3.03 13.25
N GLY A 68 -7.48 -1.76 13.10
CA GLY A 68 -8.19 -0.64 13.70
C GLY A 68 -9.39 -0.36 12.83
N MET A 69 -10.56 -0.90 13.21
CA MET A 69 -11.80 -0.64 12.48
C MET A 69 -12.39 0.69 12.96
N TYR A 70 -12.32 1.73 12.13
CA TYR A 70 -13.08 2.95 12.34
C TYR A 70 -14.43 2.83 11.64
N LEU A 71 -15.51 2.91 12.43
CA LEU A 71 -16.87 2.93 11.91
C LEU A 71 -17.33 4.37 11.77
N LYS A 72 -17.34 4.90 10.55
CA LYS A 72 -18.01 6.19 10.27
C LYS A 72 -19.43 5.89 9.81
N SER A 73 -20.39 6.19 10.67
CA SER A 73 -21.81 6.04 10.35
C SER A 73 -22.38 7.36 9.86
N VAL A 74 -22.98 7.35 8.68
CA VAL A 74 -23.68 8.51 8.11
C VAL A 74 -25.16 8.22 8.15
N LYS A 75 -25.92 9.03 8.90
CA LYS A 75 -27.39 9.01 8.86
C LYS A 75 -27.83 9.85 7.68
N MET A 76 -28.42 9.22 6.66
CA MET A 76 -29.01 9.94 5.53
C MET A 76 -30.51 10.19 5.73
N THR A 77 -31.22 9.30 6.42
CA THR A 77 -32.63 9.45 6.80
C THR A 77 -32.88 8.74 8.14
N PRO A 78 -34.05 8.91 8.81
CA PRO A 78 -34.32 8.28 10.11
C PRO A 78 -34.15 6.75 10.12
N ASN A 79 -34.30 6.10 8.96
CA ASN A 79 -34.35 4.65 8.83
C ASN A 79 -33.19 4.04 8.01
N VAL A 80 -32.24 4.83 7.51
CA VAL A 80 -31.10 4.35 6.71
C VAL A 80 -29.78 4.84 7.30
N ILE A 81 -28.95 3.89 7.74
CA ILE A 81 -27.60 4.12 8.23
C ILE A 81 -26.64 3.41 7.27
N PHE A 82 -25.77 4.17 6.62
CA PHE A 82 -24.61 3.61 5.92
C PHE A 82 -23.41 3.63 6.86
N SER A 83 -22.81 2.47 7.04
CA SER A 83 -21.53 2.32 7.76
C SER A 83 -20.46 2.04 6.72
N PHE A 84 -19.48 2.95 6.63
CA PHE A 84 -18.29 2.72 5.83
C PHE A 84 -17.22 2.12 6.74
N PHE A 85 -16.62 1.02 6.31
CA PHE A 85 -15.46 0.44 6.95
C PHE A 85 -14.22 0.88 6.17
N THR A 86 -13.50 1.85 6.71
CA THR A 86 -12.13 2.14 6.26
C THR A 86 -11.18 1.25 7.05
N PHE A 87 -10.57 0.29 6.37
CA PHE A 87 -9.46 -0.48 6.93
C PHE A 87 -8.22 0.41 6.91
N HIS A 88 -7.87 0.99 8.05
CA HIS A 88 -6.52 1.50 8.22
C HIS A 88 -5.60 0.28 8.34
N ARG A 89 -4.80 0.02 7.31
CA ARG A 89 -3.66 -0.88 7.46
C ARG A 89 -2.76 -0.25 8.52
N TYR A 90 -2.63 -0.94 9.65
CA TYR A 90 -1.57 -0.60 10.58
C TYR A 90 -0.25 -0.76 9.83
N ASN A 91 0.47 0.34 9.66
CA ASN A 91 1.79 0.34 9.07
C ASN A 91 2.66 -0.50 10.01
N MET A 92 2.94 -1.74 9.60
CA MET A 92 3.80 -2.63 10.38
C MET A 92 5.22 -2.15 10.16
N PRO A 93 5.89 -1.56 11.17
CA PRO A 93 7.25 -1.08 10.97
C PRO A 93 8.13 -2.25 10.53
N ILE A 94 9.04 -2.00 9.58
CA ILE A 94 10.06 -2.97 9.20
C ILE A 94 10.78 -3.44 10.45
N GLN A 95 10.75 -4.75 10.68
CA GLN A 95 11.33 -5.36 11.88
C GLN A 95 12.73 -5.90 11.60
N LYS A 96 13.05 -6.15 10.33
CA LYS A 96 14.28 -6.83 9.92
C LYS A 96 14.87 -6.18 8.68
N VAL A 97 16.14 -5.78 8.78
CA VAL A 97 16.95 -5.33 7.64
C VAL A 97 17.99 -6.42 7.35
N MET A 98 18.02 -6.90 6.10
CA MET A 98 18.91 -7.98 5.67
C MET A 98 19.79 -7.52 4.52
N ILE A 99 21.09 -7.72 4.66
CA ILE A 99 22.07 -7.39 3.63
C ILE A 99 22.73 -8.69 3.16
N LEU A 100 22.59 -9.01 1.88
CA LEU A 100 23.08 -10.27 1.30
C LEU A 100 23.99 -10.01 0.09
N SER A 101 24.86 -10.98 -0.21
CA SER A 101 25.44 -11.13 -1.54
C SER A 101 24.39 -11.64 -2.52
N HIS A 102 24.65 -11.51 -3.82
CA HIS A 102 23.72 -12.01 -4.84
C HIS A 102 23.45 -13.51 -4.71
N GLU A 103 24.48 -14.35 -4.48
CA GLU A 103 24.30 -15.80 -4.32
C GLU A 103 23.37 -16.14 -3.15
N ARG A 104 23.56 -15.46 -2.02
CA ARG A 104 22.73 -15.66 -0.83
C ARG A 104 21.32 -15.12 -1.02
N ALA A 105 21.16 -14.03 -1.76
CA ALA A 105 19.84 -13.48 -2.10
C ALA A 105 19.07 -14.42 -3.04
N ALA A 106 19.73 -15.03 -4.03
CA ALA A 106 19.12 -16.01 -4.94
C ALA A 106 18.61 -17.26 -4.19
N MET A 107 19.35 -17.70 -3.17
CA MET A 107 19.01 -18.85 -2.32
C MET A 107 18.14 -18.48 -1.11
N PHE A 108 17.80 -17.20 -0.92
CA PHE A 108 17.11 -16.75 0.28
C PHE A 108 15.70 -17.34 0.35
N LYS A 109 15.39 -17.99 1.48
CA LYS A 109 14.08 -18.55 1.79
C LYS A 109 13.54 -17.91 3.06
N ALA A 110 12.41 -17.23 2.95
CA ALA A 110 11.71 -16.62 4.07
C ALA A 110 11.23 -17.68 5.07
N GLU A 111 11.30 -17.34 6.36
CA GLU A 111 10.83 -18.20 7.45
C GLU A 111 9.30 -18.35 7.45
N SER A 112 8.57 -17.33 6.96
CA SER A 112 7.12 -17.31 6.85
C SER A 112 6.71 -16.60 5.55
N LYS A 113 5.70 -17.15 4.87
CA LYS A 113 5.12 -16.57 3.64
C LYS A 113 4.22 -15.37 3.91
N ASP A 114 3.78 -15.20 5.15
CA ASP A 114 2.81 -14.15 5.51
C ASP A 114 3.49 -12.81 5.80
N LYS A 115 4.83 -12.79 5.83
CA LYS A 115 5.62 -11.61 6.15
C LYS A 115 6.09 -10.93 4.86
N PRO A 116 5.52 -9.77 4.47
CA PRO A 116 5.87 -9.14 3.21
C PRO A 116 7.34 -8.67 3.21
N ILE A 117 8.07 -9.03 2.15
CA ILE A 117 9.47 -8.63 1.95
C ILE A 117 9.55 -7.61 0.82
N TYR A 118 10.25 -6.51 1.07
CA TYR A 118 10.68 -5.54 0.07
C TYR A 118 12.12 -5.85 -0.33
N PHE A 119 12.34 -6.18 -1.60
CA PHE A 119 13.63 -6.64 -2.08
C PHE A 119 14.27 -5.64 -3.05
N ILE A 120 15.43 -5.10 -2.68
CA ILE A 120 16.23 -4.21 -3.51
C ILE A 120 17.43 -4.96 -4.10
N ARG A 121 17.52 -4.93 -5.43
CA ARG A 121 18.59 -5.53 -6.22
C ARG A 121 19.48 -4.46 -6.84
N ILE A 122 20.78 -4.57 -6.61
CA ILE A 122 21.76 -3.60 -7.14
C ILE A 122 22.71 -4.33 -8.10
N PHE A 123 22.69 -3.90 -9.36
CA PHE A 123 23.54 -4.41 -10.43
C PHE A 123 24.62 -3.40 -10.84
N ASN A 124 25.76 -3.90 -11.33
CA ASN A 124 26.89 -3.11 -11.82
C ASN A 124 26.84 -2.82 -13.33
N SER A 125 25.98 -3.50 -14.08
CA SER A 125 25.90 -3.35 -15.53
C SER A 125 24.43 -3.39 -15.97
N PRO A 126 24.05 -2.61 -17.00
CA PRO A 126 22.73 -2.71 -17.60
C PRO A 126 22.55 -3.96 -18.46
N ASP A 127 23.63 -4.69 -18.78
CA ASP A 127 23.56 -5.91 -19.58
C ASP A 127 22.89 -7.05 -18.78
N LEU A 128 21.57 -7.14 -18.95
CA LEU A 128 20.74 -8.18 -18.32
C LEU A 128 21.12 -9.59 -18.78
N SER A 129 21.70 -9.76 -19.98
CA SER A 129 22.16 -11.05 -20.50
C SER A 129 23.30 -11.62 -19.66
N ALA A 130 24.24 -10.76 -19.27
CA ALA A 130 25.30 -11.11 -18.32
C ALA A 130 24.76 -11.35 -16.90
N LEU A 131 23.55 -10.88 -16.60
CA LEU A 131 22.88 -10.99 -15.30
C LEU A 131 21.91 -12.18 -15.20
N VAL A 132 21.67 -12.95 -16.27
CA VAL A 132 20.63 -14.01 -16.27
C VAL A 132 20.81 -15.04 -15.14
N PRO A 133 22.01 -15.59 -14.86
CA PRO A 133 22.20 -16.49 -13.71
C PRO A 133 22.10 -15.77 -12.35
N TYR A 134 22.27 -14.44 -12.36
CA TYR A 134 22.33 -13.58 -11.16
C TYR A 134 20.98 -13.00 -10.76
N ALA A 135 19.98 -13.01 -11.67
CA ALA A 135 18.68 -12.41 -11.48
C ALA A 135 17.59 -13.43 -11.08
N GLU A 136 17.81 -14.71 -11.33
CA GLU A 136 16.85 -15.77 -11.00
C GLU A 136 16.83 -16.05 -9.50
N LEU A 137 15.67 -15.82 -8.88
CA LEU A 137 15.42 -16.15 -7.49
C LEU A 137 14.87 -17.58 -7.42
N ASN A 138 15.32 -18.37 -6.45
CA ASN A 138 14.75 -19.70 -6.24
C ASN A 138 13.31 -19.65 -5.71
N TYR A 139 12.93 -18.55 -5.08
CA TYR A 139 11.63 -18.37 -4.41
C TYR A 139 11.03 -16.96 -4.65
N PRO A 140 10.78 -16.56 -5.91
CA PRO A 140 10.32 -15.21 -6.24
C PRO A 140 8.95 -14.88 -5.62
N GLU A 141 8.11 -15.89 -5.37
CA GLU A 141 6.76 -15.74 -4.81
C GLU A 141 6.73 -15.24 -3.37
N GLN A 142 7.88 -15.22 -2.68
CA GLN A 142 7.98 -14.79 -1.28
C GLN A 142 8.18 -13.27 -1.14
N PHE A 143 8.49 -12.58 -2.24
CA PHE A 143 8.71 -11.15 -2.25
C PHE A 143 7.43 -10.43 -2.67
N LYS A 144 6.99 -9.47 -1.85
CA LYS A 144 5.83 -8.64 -2.18
C LYS A 144 6.20 -7.68 -3.31
N ILE A 145 7.37 -7.05 -3.18
CA ILE A 145 7.89 -6.06 -4.11
C ILE A 145 9.36 -6.35 -4.37
N ILE A 146 9.75 -6.30 -5.64
CA ILE A 146 11.14 -6.38 -6.09
C ILE A 146 11.44 -5.11 -6.87
N ARG A 147 12.54 -4.43 -6.51
CA ARG A 147 13.08 -3.27 -7.24
C ARG A 147 14.51 -3.53 -7.64
N SER A 148 14.86 -3.11 -8.84
CA SER A 148 16.19 -3.29 -9.42
C SER A 148 16.77 -1.94 -9.78
N TYR A 149 18.01 -1.70 -9.36
CA TYR A 149 18.76 -0.49 -9.69
C TYR A 149 20.09 -0.90 -10.32
N VAL A 150 20.50 -0.17 -11.36
CA VAL A 150 21.78 -0.35 -12.04
C VAL A 150 22.59 0.90 -11.79
N PHE A 151 23.73 0.74 -11.13
CA PHE A 151 24.72 1.80 -10.98
C PHE A 151 26.07 1.25 -10.57
N ASP A 152 27.10 1.97 -10.96
CA ASP A 152 28.46 1.74 -10.48
C ASP A 152 28.80 2.64 -9.29
N ASP A 153 29.69 2.13 -8.45
CA ASP A 153 30.18 2.77 -7.24
C ASP A 153 31.68 3.09 -7.29
N ILE A 154 32.36 2.77 -8.40
CA ILE A 154 33.75 3.12 -8.70
C ILE A 154 33.80 4.43 -9.50
N SER A 155 34.50 5.43 -8.97
CA SER A 155 34.69 6.72 -9.65
C SER A 155 35.82 6.64 -10.68
N GLN A 156 35.50 6.85 -11.96
CA GLN A 156 36.30 7.61 -12.94
C GLN A 156 37.61 7.01 -13.50
N PHE A 157 37.89 5.70 -13.47
CA PHE A 157 39.17 5.18 -13.97
C PHE A 157 39.15 4.40 -15.28
N THR A 158 38.04 4.40 -16.03
CA THR A 158 38.02 3.74 -17.35
C THR A 158 37.60 4.74 -18.41
N ASP A 159 38.57 5.14 -19.24
CA ASP A 159 38.37 5.90 -20.49
C ASP A 159 37.55 5.12 -21.55
N ASP A 160 37.14 3.88 -21.23
CA ASP A 160 36.32 3.05 -22.10
C ASP A 160 34.85 3.49 -22.02
N SER A 161 34.36 3.96 -23.15
CA SER A 161 33.08 4.61 -23.47
C SER A 161 31.79 3.83 -23.18
N ASN A 162 31.81 2.85 -22.27
CA ASN A 162 30.58 2.27 -21.76
C ASN A 162 30.12 3.11 -20.56
N GLU A 163 29.18 4.03 -20.80
CA GLU A 163 28.54 4.89 -19.81
C GLU A 163 27.87 4.07 -18.70
N LEU A 164 28.66 3.59 -17.74
CA LEU A 164 28.13 3.06 -16.50
C LEU A 164 27.59 4.25 -15.70
N ALA A 165 26.28 4.23 -15.43
CA ALA A 165 25.62 5.25 -14.63
C ALA A 165 26.24 5.26 -13.22
N LEU A 166 26.96 6.32 -12.89
CA LEU A 166 27.45 6.57 -11.54
C LEU A 166 26.26 6.84 -10.61
N PHE A 167 26.37 6.39 -9.36
CA PHE A 167 25.37 6.76 -8.35
C PHE A 167 25.30 8.29 -8.16
N ASN A 168 24.09 8.84 -8.28
CA ASN A 168 23.78 10.25 -8.27
C ASN A 168 22.44 10.54 -7.55
N ASP A 169 22.06 11.82 -7.46
CA ASP A 169 20.86 12.29 -6.77
C ASP A 169 19.57 11.71 -7.37
N GLU A 170 19.49 11.59 -8.69
CA GLU A 170 18.30 11.08 -9.39
C GLU A 170 18.03 9.59 -9.07
N ILE A 171 19.10 8.79 -8.95
CA ILE A 171 18.99 7.39 -8.50
C ILE A 171 18.62 7.34 -7.02
N ALA A 172 19.21 8.22 -6.19
CA ALA A 172 18.89 8.29 -4.76
C ALA A 172 17.41 8.65 -4.53
N GLU A 173 16.91 9.66 -5.23
CA GLU A 173 15.50 10.07 -5.26
C GLU A 173 14.62 8.87 -5.57
N ARG A 174 14.87 8.21 -6.72
CA ARG A 174 14.06 7.07 -7.14
C ARG A 174 14.00 5.97 -6.08
N ILE A 175 15.13 5.63 -5.44
CA ILE A 175 15.16 4.60 -4.40
C ILE A 175 14.35 5.03 -3.18
N ILE A 176 14.52 6.28 -2.73
CA ILE A 176 13.81 6.82 -1.56
C ILE A 176 12.31 6.85 -1.84
N THR A 177 11.89 7.39 -2.98
CA THR A 177 10.49 7.46 -3.40
C THR A 177 9.85 6.09 -3.57
N ASP A 178 10.52 5.14 -4.24
CA ASP A 178 10.01 3.77 -4.39
C ASP A 178 9.77 3.11 -3.03
N PHE A 179 10.73 3.28 -2.11
CA PHE A 179 10.64 2.70 -0.78
C PHE A 179 9.58 3.39 0.09
N ASP A 180 9.45 4.72 -0.01
CA ASP A 180 8.43 5.50 0.69
C ASP A 180 7.01 5.03 0.31
N ASN A 181 6.79 4.84 -0.99
CA ASN A 181 5.51 4.48 -1.55
C ASN A 181 5.10 3.02 -1.29
N GLU A 182 6.06 2.08 -1.35
CA GLU A 182 5.72 0.66 -1.39
C GLU A 182 6.41 -0.18 -0.30
N GLY A 183 7.55 0.29 0.21
CA GLY A 183 8.40 -0.47 1.13
C GLY A 183 8.00 -0.37 2.61
N LYS A 184 7.36 0.72 3.04
CA LYS A 184 7.00 0.95 4.45
C LYS A 184 6.06 -0.12 5.04
N ASP A 185 5.18 -0.67 4.20
CA ASP A 185 4.23 -1.73 4.56
C ASP A 185 4.88 -3.13 4.69
N CYS A 186 6.17 -3.27 4.38
CA CYS A 186 6.87 -4.54 4.44
C CYS A 186 7.42 -4.81 5.84
N GLN A 187 7.53 -6.08 6.22
CA GLN A 187 8.13 -6.46 7.52
C GLN A 187 9.64 -6.62 7.43
N THR A 188 10.16 -6.93 6.24
CA THR A 188 11.59 -7.12 5.97
C THR A 188 12.02 -6.27 4.79
N LEU A 189 13.11 -5.52 4.97
CA LEU A 189 13.88 -4.93 3.89
C LEU A 189 15.07 -5.84 3.59
N LEU A 190 15.14 -6.39 2.38
CA LEU A 190 16.29 -7.16 1.90
C LEU A 190 17.00 -6.35 0.82
N VAL A 191 18.30 -6.11 0.98
CA VAL A 191 19.12 -5.40 0.01
C VAL A 191 20.28 -6.28 -0.39
N HIS A 192 20.50 -6.46 -1.69
CA HIS A 192 21.69 -7.15 -2.18
C HIS A 192 22.41 -6.36 -3.25
N CYS A 193 23.71 -6.62 -3.33
CA CYS A 193 24.54 -6.29 -4.48
C CYS A 193 25.36 -7.54 -4.83
N TRP A 194 26.36 -7.39 -5.70
CA TRP A 194 27.24 -8.50 -6.04
C TRP A 194 27.86 -9.18 -4.81
N ALA A 195 28.73 -8.48 -4.08
CA ALA A 195 29.45 -9.06 -2.96
C ALA A 195 28.70 -8.98 -1.61
N GLY A 196 27.67 -8.14 -1.52
CA GLY A 196 26.98 -7.88 -0.24
C GLY A 196 27.81 -7.08 0.78
N LYS A 197 28.80 -6.29 0.32
CA LYS A 197 29.80 -5.64 1.21
C LYS A 197 29.95 -4.13 1.05
N SER A 198 29.65 -3.56 -0.12
CA SER A 198 29.88 -2.14 -0.44
C SER A 198 28.56 -1.38 -0.61
N ARG A 199 27.91 -1.56 -1.78
CA ARG A 199 26.66 -0.87 -2.15
C ARG A 199 25.45 -1.25 -1.30
N SER A 200 25.19 -2.55 -1.10
CA SER A 200 23.99 -2.97 -0.38
C SER A 200 23.98 -2.59 1.11
N PRO A 201 25.09 -2.67 1.88
CA PRO A 201 25.09 -2.11 3.22
C PRO A 201 24.89 -0.60 3.24
N ALA A 202 25.53 0.15 2.32
CA ALA A 202 25.41 1.60 2.26
C ALA A 202 23.94 2.03 2.11
N LEU A 203 23.23 1.39 1.18
CA LEU A 203 21.82 1.67 0.93
C LEU A 203 20.92 1.25 2.11
N ALA A 204 21.13 0.05 2.66
CA ALA A 204 20.35 -0.45 3.78
C ALA A 204 20.51 0.43 5.05
N ILE A 205 21.74 0.88 5.33
CA ILE A 205 22.04 1.78 6.44
C ILE A 205 21.38 3.15 6.20
N ALA A 206 21.50 3.73 5.01
CA ALA A 206 20.88 5.00 4.67
C ALA A 206 19.35 4.96 4.81
N LEU A 207 18.69 3.95 4.24
CA LEU A 207 17.24 3.76 4.37
C LEU A 207 16.82 3.55 5.83
N SER A 208 17.62 2.85 6.63
CA SER A 208 17.36 2.66 8.06
C SER A 208 17.38 3.99 8.83
N GLU A 209 18.28 4.90 8.47
CA GLU A 209 18.34 6.25 9.07
C GLU A 209 17.22 7.16 8.59
N ILE A 210 16.95 7.19 7.28
CA ILE A 210 15.92 8.06 6.67
C ILE A 210 14.53 7.71 7.17
N PHE A 211 14.21 6.42 7.25
CA PHE A 211 12.87 5.93 7.59
C PHE A 211 12.75 5.35 9.00
N HIS A 212 13.79 5.51 9.82
CA HIS A 212 13.83 4.99 11.20
C HIS A 212 13.48 3.49 11.31
N LEU A 213 14.01 2.68 10.39
CA LEU A 213 13.69 1.23 10.31
C LEU A 213 14.35 0.42 11.44
N GLN A 214 15.38 0.97 12.07
CA GLN A 214 16.19 0.35 13.12
C GLN A 214 16.52 1.41 14.17
N THR A 215 16.85 0.99 15.39
CA THR A 215 17.31 1.93 16.44
C THR A 215 18.70 2.47 16.11
N PRO A 216 19.11 3.63 16.67
CA PRO A 216 20.45 4.17 16.48
C PRO A 216 21.57 3.18 16.82
N GLU A 217 21.38 2.34 17.84
CA GLU A 217 22.33 1.31 18.25
C GLU A 217 22.44 0.20 17.19
N GLN A 218 21.31 -0.27 16.66
CA GLN A 218 21.28 -1.26 15.58
C GLN A 218 21.93 -0.73 14.30
N ILE A 219 21.72 0.55 13.99
CA ILE A 219 22.36 1.22 12.85
C ILE A 219 23.89 1.31 13.07
N ALA A 220 24.33 1.64 14.28
CA ALA A 220 25.75 1.66 14.63
C ALA A 220 26.38 0.26 14.50
N ASP A 221 25.66 -0.78 14.94
CA ASP A 221 26.09 -2.18 14.78
C ASP A 221 26.18 -2.58 13.31
N LEU A 222 25.22 -2.19 12.46
CA LEU A 222 25.28 -2.40 11.01
C LEU A 222 26.51 -1.71 10.39
N LYS A 223 26.79 -0.45 10.76
CA LYS A 223 27.98 0.28 10.29
C LYS A 223 29.28 -0.42 10.72
N LYS A 224 29.32 -0.98 11.94
CA LYS A 224 30.46 -1.75 12.44
C LYS A 224 30.63 -3.07 11.71
N GLN A 225 29.54 -3.80 11.49
CA GLN A 225 29.53 -5.07 10.77
C GLN A 225 29.99 -4.90 9.31
N PHE A 226 29.60 -3.81 8.67
CA PHE A 226 29.91 -3.51 7.28
C PHE A 226 30.84 -2.31 7.14
N SER A 227 31.96 -2.27 7.87
CA SER A 227 32.87 -1.11 7.93
C SER A 227 33.39 -0.56 6.59
N ILE A 228 33.31 -1.37 5.51
CA ILE A 228 33.71 -1.01 4.14
C ILE A 228 32.53 -0.64 3.24
N TYR A 229 31.36 -0.29 3.80
CA TYR A 229 30.22 0.17 3.01
C TYR A 229 30.59 1.39 2.15
N ASN A 230 29.94 1.54 1.00
CA ASN A 230 30.22 2.65 0.10
C ASN A 230 29.74 3.99 0.71
N LYS A 231 30.69 4.79 1.19
CA LYS A 231 30.39 6.10 1.81
C LYS A 231 29.73 7.08 0.85
N ARG A 232 30.10 7.08 -0.44
CA ARG A 232 29.52 7.97 -1.44
C ARG A 232 28.03 7.69 -1.63
N VAL A 233 27.66 6.41 -1.82
CA VAL A 233 26.24 5.99 -1.92
C VAL A 233 25.47 6.40 -0.67
N TYR A 234 26.02 6.11 0.51
CA TYR A 234 25.40 6.45 1.79
C TYR A 234 25.18 7.97 1.95
N HIS A 235 26.20 8.80 1.70
CA HIS A 235 26.10 10.25 1.84
C HIS A 235 25.14 10.86 0.82
N THR A 236 25.19 10.41 -0.45
CA THR A 236 24.27 10.89 -1.51
C THR A 236 22.81 10.67 -1.11
N MET A 237 22.47 9.49 -0.57
CA MET A 237 21.12 9.19 -0.06
C MET A 237 20.68 10.14 1.06
N LEU A 238 21.57 10.41 2.02
CA LEU A 238 21.25 11.28 3.16
C LEU A 238 21.15 12.76 2.78
N ASP A 239 22.04 13.22 1.90
CA ASP A 239 22.10 14.61 1.47
C ASP A 239 20.90 14.96 0.60
N PHE A 240 20.49 14.04 -0.29
CA PHE A 240 19.25 14.16 -1.05
C PHE A 240 18.03 14.30 -0.12
N ASN A 241 17.86 13.39 0.84
CA ASN A 241 16.74 13.42 1.79
C ASN A 241 16.68 14.72 2.63
N LYS A 242 17.84 15.27 3.02
CA LYS A 242 17.88 16.57 3.71
C LYS A 242 17.47 17.73 2.81
N SER A 243 17.88 17.69 1.54
CA SER A 243 17.56 18.76 0.59
C SER A 243 16.06 18.86 0.31
N ASP A 244 15.35 17.72 0.22
CA ASP A 244 13.90 17.70 0.06
C ASP A 244 13.16 18.25 1.28
N SER A 245 13.62 17.92 2.48
CA SER A 245 13.05 18.47 3.72
C SER A 245 13.17 20.00 3.84
N ASN A 246 14.09 20.61 3.10
CA ASN A 246 14.23 22.06 3.01
C ASN A 246 13.36 22.64 1.88
N ARG A 247 13.22 21.94 0.75
CA ARG A 247 12.33 22.36 -0.35
C ARG A 247 10.87 22.47 0.09
N GLU A 248 10.38 21.52 0.88
CA GLU A 248 9.01 21.58 1.42
C GLU A 248 8.77 22.80 2.32
N LYS A 249 9.80 23.30 3.00
CA LYS A 249 9.68 24.49 3.86
C LYS A 249 9.65 25.79 3.05
N GLU A 250 10.32 25.84 1.91
CA GLU A 250 10.35 27.03 1.05
C GLU A 250 9.07 27.19 0.21
N VAL A 251 8.35 26.09 -0.07
CA VAL A 251 7.09 26.12 -0.84
C VAL A 251 5.85 26.28 0.05
N SER A 252 6.00 26.48 1.36
CA SER A 252 4.90 26.88 2.24
C SER A 252 4.29 28.20 1.71
N PRO A 253 3.07 28.21 1.15
CA PRO A 253 2.46 29.43 0.65
C PRO A 253 2.40 30.45 1.79
N SER A 254 2.76 31.69 1.48
CA SER A 254 2.67 32.79 2.43
C SER A 254 1.28 32.77 3.10
N PRO A 255 1.17 32.97 4.43
CA PRO A 255 -0.10 32.86 5.16
C PRO A 255 -1.24 33.68 4.55
N HIS A 256 -0.91 34.73 3.80
CA HIS A 256 -1.86 35.58 3.08
C HIS A 256 -2.58 34.87 1.91
N PHE A 257 -2.00 33.82 1.32
CA PHE A 257 -2.62 33.02 0.26
C PHE A 257 -3.52 31.89 0.81
N LEU A 258 -3.31 31.48 2.07
CA LEU A 258 -4.11 30.42 2.71
C LEU A 258 -5.51 30.91 3.08
N GLU A 259 -5.66 32.18 3.49
CA GLU A 259 -6.99 32.77 3.76
C GLU A 259 -7.86 32.89 2.50
N GLU A 260 -7.27 33.26 1.35
CA GLU A 260 -8.00 33.35 0.08
C GLU A 260 -8.37 31.97 -0.48
N ALA A 261 -7.49 30.96 -0.31
CA ALA A 261 -7.76 29.59 -0.75
C ALA A 261 -8.83 28.89 0.11
N GLU A 262 -8.79 29.06 1.45
CA GLU A 262 -9.81 28.51 2.34
C GLU A 262 -11.20 29.12 2.11
N MET A 263 -11.27 30.41 1.77
CA MET A 263 -12.55 31.03 1.38
C MET A 263 -13.08 30.44 0.07
N ARG A 264 -12.23 30.31 -0.97
CA ARG A 264 -12.66 29.75 -2.27
C ARG A 264 -13.05 28.28 -2.20
N GLU A 265 -12.39 27.47 -1.36
CA GLU A 265 -12.70 26.04 -1.24
C GLU A 265 -14.02 25.78 -0.50
N LYS A 266 -14.38 26.63 0.47
CA LYS A 266 -15.69 26.57 1.14
C LYS A 266 -16.83 26.86 0.15
N ASP A 267 -16.64 27.81 -0.76
CA ASP A 267 -17.66 28.16 -1.76
C ASP A 267 -17.87 27.05 -2.81
N ILE A 268 -16.79 26.34 -3.22
CA ILE A 268 -16.87 25.25 -4.21
C ILE A 268 -17.55 24.00 -3.61
N ARG A 269 -17.22 23.61 -2.37
CA ARG A 269 -17.81 22.43 -1.72
C ARG A 269 -19.32 22.57 -1.50
N VAL A 270 -19.79 23.79 -1.23
CA VAL A 270 -21.23 24.07 -1.12
C VAL A 270 -21.94 23.86 -2.47
N ALA A 271 -21.29 24.19 -3.59
CA ALA A 271 -21.87 24.00 -4.92
C ALA A 271 -21.97 22.52 -5.33
N ASP A 272 -20.95 21.71 -5.02
CA ASP A 272 -20.92 20.29 -5.40
C ASP A 272 -21.86 19.43 -4.57
N ASP A 273 -21.93 19.65 -3.24
CA ASP A 273 -22.90 18.98 -2.37
C ASP A 273 -24.34 19.30 -2.79
N PHE A 274 -24.56 20.51 -3.33
CA PHE A 274 -25.86 20.96 -3.82
C PHE A 274 -26.24 20.30 -5.16
N GLN A 275 -25.30 20.19 -6.10
CA GLN A 275 -25.52 19.48 -7.37
C GLN A 275 -25.77 17.98 -7.13
N PHE A 276 -25.03 17.36 -6.23
CA PHE A 276 -25.21 15.96 -5.88
C PHE A 276 -26.57 15.70 -5.21
N ALA A 277 -27.00 16.57 -4.29
CA ALA A 277 -28.32 16.48 -3.67
C ALA A 277 -29.45 16.64 -4.71
N SER A 278 -29.31 17.59 -5.65
CA SER A 278 -30.28 17.83 -6.72
C SER A 278 -30.42 16.64 -7.66
N ALA A 279 -29.31 16.02 -8.09
CA ALA A 279 -29.32 14.86 -8.97
C ALA A 279 -29.96 13.63 -8.31
N LYS A 280 -29.74 13.47 -7.00
CA LYS A 280 -30.33 12.37 -6.23
C LYS A 280 -31.84 12.53 -6.06
N ILE A 281 -32.35 13.75 -5.84
CA ILE A 281 -33.79 14.00 -5.72
C ILE A 281 -34.52 13.72 -7.04
N ALA A 282 -33.90 14.05 -8.18
CA ALA A 282 -34.45 13.78 -9.51
C ALA A 282 -34.57 12.28 -9.84
N GLN A 283 -33.70 11.43 -9.27
CA GLN A 283 -33.75 9.97 -9.49
C GLN A 283 -34.86 9.25 -8.71
N TYR A 284 -35.45 9.85 -7.69
CA TYR A 284 -36.39 9.18 -6.76
C TYR A 284 -37.82 9.72 -6.78
N THR A 285 -38.16 10.60 -7.73
CA THR A 285 -39.50 11.17 -7.83
C THR A 285 -40.18 10.71 -9.12
N THR A 286 -41.37 10.12 -8.99
CA THR A 286 -42.26 9.84 -10.13
C THR A 286 -42.77 11.16 -10.71
N ASP A 287 -42.98 11.17 -12.03
CA ASP A 287 -43.01 12.36 -12.90
C ASP A 287 -43.86 13.55 -12.39
N ASP A 288 -45.01 13.32 -11.74
CA ASP A 288 -45.90 14.42 -11.33
C ASP A 288 -45.45 15.18 -10.05
N LEU A 289 -44.66 14.55 -9.18
CA LEU A 289 -44.13 15.20 -7.96
C LEU A 289 -42.81 15.93 -8.23
N ALA A 290 -42.01 15.42 -9.18
CA ALA A 290 -40.74 16.02 -9.57
C ALA A 290 -40.93 17.45 -10.08
N GLU A 291 -41.97 17.71 -10.87
CA GLU A 291 -42.21 19.01 -11.51
C GLU A 291 -42.64 20.10 -10.50
N SER A 292 -43.45 19.73 -9.49
CA SER A 292 -43.84 20.63 -8.39
C SER A 292 -42.65 21.00 -7.50
N TYR A 293 -41.80 20.01 -7.17
CA TYR A 293 -40.58 20.27 -6.40
C TYR A 293 -39.58 21.11 -7.20
N LEU A 294 -39.36 20.81 -8.49
CA LEU A 294 -38.45 21.56 -9.34
C LEU A 294 -38.89 23.02 -9.51
N ASN A 295 -40.18 23.28 -9.69
CA ASN A 295 -40.72 24.65 -9.79
C ASN A 295 -40.58 25.46 -8.50
N ASN A 296 -40.81 24.83 -7.34
CA ASN A 296 -40.59 25.48 -6.04
C ASN A 296 -39.09 25.73 -5.80
N TYR A 297 -38.23 24.82 -6.25
CA TYR A 297 -36.77 24.95 -6.15
C TYR A 297 -36.22 26.07 -7.04
N GLN A 298 -36.70 26.17 -8.28
CA GLN A 298 -36.33 27.26 -9.20
C GLN A 298 -36.77 28.64 -8.68
N LYS A 299 -37.91 28.72 -7.99
CA LYS A 299 -38.34 29.94 -7.29
C LYS A 299 -37.41 30.30 -6.14
N MET A 300 -36.93 29.33 -5.36
CA MET A 300 -35.95 29.57 -4.27
C MET A 300 -34.57 29.99 -4.77
N LEU A 301 -34.14 29.52 -5.95
CA LEU A 301 -32.82 29.82 -6.51
C LEU A 301 -32.73 31.18 -7.22
N LYS A 302 -33.87 31.79 -7.56
CA LYS A 302 -33.92 33.07 -8.30
C LYS A 302 -33.22 34.23 -7.57
N PRO A 303 -33.37 34.42 -6.24
CA PRO A 303 -32.66 35.46 -5.50
C PRO A 303 -31.14 35.19 -5.42
N ILE A 304 -30.73 33.92 -5.32
CA ILE A 304 -29.32 33.52 -5.16
C ILE A 304 -28.55 33.76 -6.48
N LYS A 305 -29.15 33.44 -7.63
CA LYS A 305 -28.57 33.77 -8.94
C LYS A 305 -28.43 35.27 -9.16
N LEU A 306 -29.38 36.08 -8.70
CA LEU A 306 -29.28 37.55 -8.76
C LEU A 306 -28.16 38.10 -7.86
N PHE A 307 -27.92 37.45 -6.71
CA PHE A 307 -26.85 37.83 -5.80
C PHE A 307 -25.46 37.54 -6.40
N LEU A 308 -25.28 36.39 -7.07
CA LEU A 308 -24.00 35.99 -7.67
C LEU A 308 -23.62 36.82 -8.92
N VAL A 309 -24.59 37.32 -9.69
CA VAL A 309 -24.32 38.18 -10.86
C VAL A 309 -23.90 39.60 -10.46
N HIS A 310 -24.24 40.04 -9.25
CA HIS A 310 -23.83 41.36 -8.73
C HIS A 310 -22.45 41.37 -8.05
N TYR A 311 -21.85 40.19 -7.81
CA TYR A 311 -20.60 40.04 -7.05
C TYR A 311 -19.49 39.31 -7.84
N ALA A 312 -19.71 39.03 -9.12
CA ALA A 312 -18.68 38.61 -10.08
C ALA A 312 -18.23 39.80 -10.94
#